data_AF-A0A9E5NWS3-F1
#
_entry.id   AF-A0A9E5NWS3-F1
#
_cell.length_a   1.000
_cell.length_b   1.000
_cell.length_c   1.000
_cell.angle_alpha   90.00
_cell.angle_beta   90.00
_cell.angle_gamma   90.00
#
_symmetry.space_group_name_H-M   'P 1'
#
loop_
_entity.id
_entity.type
_entity.pdbx_description
1 polymer ?
#
loop_
_entity_poly.entity_id
_entity_poly.type
_entity_poly.pdbx_seq_one_letter_code
_entity_poly.pdbx_strand_id
1 'polypeptide(L)'
;SQNVGHEKAQEVLKNLGSYINEHLSPVGGFSARTSTGEVRTVLPFSECDEAQQILDRMSNVLQEVGLGEIQTEVSPDRCFEFSIRAGLAEGQSSDEIDRVYEKAQSEQKIIARYRCEMR
;
A
#
# COMPACT_ATOMS: atom_id res chain seq x y z
N SER A 1 -14.69 -4.81 3.86
CA SER A 1 -15.46 -3.68 4.47
C SER A 1 -16.56 -4.12 5.44
N GLN A 2 -16.77 -5.42 5.72
CA GLN A 2 -17.93 -5.84 6.53
C GLN A 2 -17.77 -5.59 8.05
N ASN A 3 -16.53 -5.47 8.55
CA ASN A 3 -16.26 -5.36 10.01
C ASN A 3 -15.69 -4.00 10.45
N VAL A 4 -15.26 -3.16 9.51
CA VAL A 4 -14.76 -1.80 9.76
C VAL A 4 -15.81 -0.84 9.20
N GLY A 5 -16.32 0.08 10.03
CA GLY A 5 -17.29 1.09 9.59
C GLY A 5 -16.80 1.83 8.32
N HIS A 6 -17.73 2.21 7.44
CA HIS A 6 -17.36 2.77 6.12
C HIS A 6 -16.43 3.99 6.25
N GLU A 7 -16.68 4.86 7.22
CA GLU A 7 -15.84 6.03 7.53
C GLU A 7 -14.42 5.62 7.89
N LYS A 8 -14.25 4.64 8.77
CA LYS A 8 -12.93 4.15 9.18
C LYS A 8 -12.19 3.47 8.04
N ALA A 9 -12.89 2.75 7.17
CA ALA A 9 -12.28 2.19 5.97
C ALA A 9 -11.77 3.29 5.01
N GLN A 10 -12.51 4.40 4.85
CA GLN A 10 -12.07 5.54 4.04
C GLN A 10 -10.89 6.28 4.68
N GLU A 11 -10.87 6.41 6.00
CA GLU A 11 -9.75 7.00 6.76
C GLU A 11 -8.46 6.19 6.56
N VAL A 12 -8.53 4.86 6.64
CA VAL A 12 -7.41 3.96 6.33
C VAL A 12 -6.87 4.22 4.92
N LEU A 13 -7.77 4.28 3.94
CA LEU A 13 -7.40 4.50 2.54
C LEU A 13 -6.79 5.89 2.30
N LYS A 14 -7.32 6.92 2.96
CA LYS A 14 -6.78 8.29 2.90
C LYS A 14 -5.36 8.32 3.47
N ASN A 15 -5.14 7.77 4.66
CA ASN A 15 -3.85 7.80 5.33
C ASN A 15 -2.81 6.98 4.56
N LEU A 16 -3.21 5.83 4.01
CA LEU A 16 -2.35 5.05 3.12
C LEU A 16 -1.99 5.83 1.85
N GLY A 17 -2.96 6.53 1.25
CA GLY A 17 -2.71 7.39 0.08
C GLY A 17 -1.72 8.52 0.37
N SER A 18 -1.88 9.23 1.50
CA SER A 18 -0.93 10.26 1.94
C SER A 18 0.45 9.68 2.16
N TYR A 19 0.54 8.54 2.85
CA TYR A 19 1.79 7.86 3.13
C TYR A 19 2.55 7.47 1.84
N ILE A 20 1.85 6.87 0.87
CA ILE A 20 2.41 6.55 -0.45
C ILE A 20 2.92 7.82 -1.14
N ASN A 21 2.13 8.90 -1.14
CA ASN A 21 2.50 10.15 -1.80
C ASN A 21 3.72 10.80 -1.16
N GLU A 22 3.80 10.85 0.18
CA GLU A 22 4.93 11.41 0.92
C GLU A 22 6.25 10.69 0.63
N HIS A 23 6.20 9.38 0.39
CA HIS A 23 7.41 8.57 0.16
C HIS A 23 7.80 8.47 -1.31
N LEU A 24 6.83 8.47 -2.24
CA LEU A 24 7.09 8.21 -3.65
C LEU A 24 7.13 9.49 -4.51
N SER A 25 6.43 10.57 -4.12
CA SER A 25 6.50 11.83 -4.88
C SER A 25 7.90 12.48 -4.88
N PRO A 26 8.70 12.44 -3.80
CA PRO A 26 10.04 13.06 -3.81
C PRO A 26 11.03 12.37 -4.75
N VAL A 27 10.79 11.09 -5.08
CA VAL A 27 11.59 10.33 -6.05
C VAL A 27 11.03 10.38 -7.47
N GLY A 28 10.10 11.31 -7.74
CA GLY A 28 9.47 11.48 -9.05
C GLY A 28 8.35 10.49 -9.34
N GLY A 29 7.96 9.67 -8.37
CA GLY A 29 6.88 8.71 -8.47
C GLY A 29 5.51 9.40 -8.56
N PHE A 30 4.64 8.87 -9.40
CA PHE A 30 3.24 9.30 -9.46
C PHE A 30 2.31 8.11 -9.22
N SER A 31 1.31 8.34 -8.36
CA SER A 31 0.41 7.30 -7.88
C SER A 31 -1.03 7.62 -8.25
N ALA A 32 -1.79 6.61 -8.64
CA ALA A 32 -3.21 6.71 -8.91
C ALA A 32 -3.96 5.57 -8.23
N ARG A 33 -5.11 5.89 -7.63
CA ARG A 33 -6.03 4.87 -7.12
C ARG A 33 -6.87 4.34 -8.27
N THR A 34 -6.69 3.07 -8.61
CA THR A 34 -7.37 2.41 -9.73
C THR A 34 -8.62 1.65 -9.29
N SER A 35 -8.69 1.22 -8.02
CA SER A 35 -9.88 0.56 -7.45
C SER A 35 -10.03 0.84 -5.95
N THR A 36 -11.05 0.24 -5.31
CA THR A 36 -11.31 0.43 -3.87
C THR A 36 -10.11 0.03 -2.99
N GLY A 37 -9.28 -0.93 -3.41
CA GLY A 37 -8.14 -1.41 -2.64
C GLY A 37 -6.82 -1.42 -3.41
N GLU A 38 -6.76 -0.75 -4.56
CA GLU A 38 -5.57 -0.76 -5.42
C GLU A 38 -5.09 0.67 -5.68
N VAL A 39 -3.80 0.87 -5.41
CA VAL A 39 -3.04 2.04 -5.82
C VAL A 39 -1.93 1.54 -6.73
N ARG A 40 -1.80 2.15 -7.90
CA ARG A 40 -0.69 1.89 -8.82
C ARG A 40 0.24 3.09 -8.79
N THR A 41 1.53 2.81 -8.73
CA THR A 41 2.58 3.83 -8.76
C THR A 41 3.53 3.50 -9.89
N VAL A 42 3.85 4.51 -10.69
CA VAL A 42 4.96 4.46 -11.64
C VAL A 42 6.12 5.23 -11.03
N LEU A 43 7.29 4.59 -10.99
CA LEU A 43 8.55 5.19 -10.58
C LEU A 43 9.41 5.40 -11.83
N PRO A 44 9.45 6.62 -12.39
CA PRO A 44 10.27 6.88 -13.57
C PRO A 44 11.76 6.84 -13.18
N PHE A 45 12.59 6.32 -14.09
CA PHE A 45 14.05 6.28 -13.93
C PHE A 45 14.54 5.54 -12.67
N SER A 46 13.74 4.62 -12.13
CA SER A 46 14.13 3.75 -11.02
C SER A 46 14.30 2.32 -11.51
N GLU A 47 15.39 1.69 -11.11
CA GLU A 47 15.59 0.25 -11.33
C GLU A 47 14.80 -0.56 -10.30
N CYS A 48 14.54 -1.83 -10.62
CA CYS A 48 13.76 -2.72 -9.75
C CYS A 48 14.35 -2.83 -8.33
N ASP A 49 15.68 -2.81 -8.19
CA ASP A 49 16.38 -2.87 -6.91
C ASP A 49 16.20 -1.59 -6.07
N GLU A 50 16.22 -0.42 -6.70
CA GLU A 50 15.97 0.86 -6.02
C GLU A 50 14.52 0.94 -5.54
N ALA A 51 13.58 0.53 -6.40
CA ALA A 51 12.17 0.43 -6.05
C ALA A 51 11.94 -0.55 -4.89
N GLN A 52 12.67 -1.67 -4.87
CA GLN A 52 12.61 -2.66 -3.79
C GLN A 52 13.12 -2.07 -2.46
N GLN A 53 14.22 -1.33 -2.47
CA GLN A 53 14.73 -0.65 -1.26
C GLN A 53 13.76 0.39 -0.71
N ILE A 54 13.09 1.15 -1.59
CA ILE A 54 12.04 2.10 -1.17
C ILE A 54 10.88 1.33 -0.53
N LEU A 55 10.42 0.25 -1.17
CA LEU A 55 9.33 -0.58 -0.68
C LEU A 55 9.66 -1.23 0.67
N ASP A 56 10.89 -1.68 0.88
CA ASP A 56 11.32 -2.29 2.14
C ASP A 56 11.37 -1.25 3.28
N ARG A 57 11.85 -0.03 3.01
CA ARG A 57 11.77 1.07 3.98
C ARG A 57 10.32 1.40 4.33
N MET A 58 9.45 1.45 3.33
CA MET A 58 8.02 1.69 3.54
C MET A 58 7.38 0.58 4.37
N SER A 59 7.68 -0.67 4.05
CA SER A 59 7.23 -1.86 4.77
C SER A 59 7.60 -1.80 6.25
N ASN A 60 8.84 -1.45 6.56
CA ASN A 60 9.30 -1.35 7.95
C ASN A 60 8.49 -0.31 8.73
N VAL A 61 8.32 0.90 8.18
CA VAL A 61 7.54 1.96 8.84
C VAL A 61 6.07 1.58 8.98
N LEU A 62 5.46 0.98 7.94
CA LEU A 62 4.09 0.49 7.99
C LEU A 62 3.88 -0.58 9.06
N GLN A 63 4.91 -1.39 9.36
CA GLN A 63 4.85 -2.40 10.42
C GLN A 63 5.13 -1.82 11.81
N GLU A 64 6.09 -0.89 11.95
CA GLU A 64 6.55 -0.34 13.23
C GLU A 64 5.63 0.75 13.78
N VAL A 65 5.33 1.76 12.96
CA VAL A 65 4.51 2.92 13.34
C VAL A 65 3.03 2.63 13.10
N GLY A 66 2.75 1.61 12.29
CA GLY A 66 1.43 1.45 11.69
C GLY A 66 1.07 2.65 10.82
N LEU A 67 -0.20 2.78 10.49
CA LEU A 67 -0.71 4.00 9.85
C LEU A 67 -0.95 5.14 10.86
N GLY A 68 -0.25 5.13 12.01
CA GLY A 68 -0.08 6.19 13.02
C GLY A 68 -1.32 6.74 13.74
N GLU A 69 -2.43 6.94 13.04
CA GLU A 69 -3.67 7.55 13.53
C GLU A 69 -4.90 6.64 13.35
N ILE A 70 -4.70 5.39 12.94
CA ILE A 70 -5.79 4.38 12.92
C ILE A 70 -5.99 3.85 14.35
N GLN A 71 -6.09 4.75 15.34
CA GLN A 71 -6.88 4.53 16.54
C GLN A 71 -8.34 4.62 16.13
N THR A 72 -8.76 3.61 15.39
CA THR A 72 -10.17 3.35 15.27
C THR A 72 -10.60 2.82 16.61
N GLU A 73 -11.33 3.63 17.39
CA GLU A 73 -12.30 3.13 18.36
C GLU A 73 -13.28 2.23 17.60
N VAL A 74 -12.83 1.06 17.19
CA VAL A 74 -13.72 -0.01 16.77
C VAL A 74 -14.30 -0.50 18.06
N SER A 75 -15.62 -0.40 18.16
CA SER A 75 -16.39 -0.92 19.27
C SER A 75 -15.80 -2.29 19.68
N PRO A 76 -15.58 -2.55 20.97
CA PRO A 76 -14.88 -3.74 21.47
C PRO A 76 -15.46 -5.07 20.95
N ASP A 77 -16.68 -5.04 20.41
CA ASP A 77 -17.38 -6.18 19.82
C ASP A 77 -16.94 -6.54 18.38
N ARG A 78 -16.05 -5.78 17.71
CA ARG A 78 -15.65 -6.05 16.33
C ARG A 78 -14.14 -6.03 16.11
N CYS A 79 -13.57 -7.23 15.98
CA CYS A 79 -12.20 -7.45 15.51
C CYS A 79 -12.10 -7.20 14.00
N PHE A 80 -11.07 -6.47 13.56
CA PHE A 80 -10.72 -6.31 12.16
C PHE A 80 -9.33 -6.86 11.85
N GLU A 81 -9.18 -7.33 10.62
CA GLU A 81 -7.92 -7.78 10.07
C GLU A 81 -7.80 -7.29 8.63
N PHE A 82 -6.68 -6.66 8.29
CA PHE A 82 -6.34 -6.34 6.91
C PHE A 82 -4.83 -6.41 6.68
N SER A 83 -4.44 -6.61 5.43
CA SER A 83 -3.04 -6.63 5.01
C SER A 83 -2.84 -5.70 3.83
N ILE A 84 -1.69 -5.04 3.79
CA ILE A 84 -1.24 -4.30 2.60
C ILE A 84 -0.32 -5.22 1.81
N ARG A 85 -0.60 -5.33 0.51
CA ARG A 85 0.22 -6.10 -0.44
C ARG A 85 0.82 -5.15 -1.46
N ALA A 86 2.05 -5.42 -1.86
CA ALA A 86 2.73 -4.69 -2.91
C ALA A 86 3.59 -5.64 -3.72
N GLY A 87 3.67 -5.40 -5.02
CA GLY A 87 4.56 -6.10 -5.94
C GLY A 87 5.15 -5.09 -6.91
N LEU A 88 6.31 -5.44 -7.46
CA LEU A 88 7.10 -4.57 -8.32
C LEU A 88 7.34 -5.28 -9.64
N ALA A 89 7.35 -4.51 -10.72
CA ALA A 89 7.80 -4.98 -12.01
C ALA A 89 8.47 -3.83 -12.75
N GLU A 90 9.64 -4.10 -13.32
CA GLU A 90 10.31 -3.21 -14.25
C GLU A 90 9.70 -3.38 -15.63
N GLY A 91 9.30 -2.25 -16.25
CA GLY A 91 8.83 -2.21 -17.62
C GLY A 91 9.95 -1.88 -18.59
N GLN A 92 9.98 -2.54 -19.74
CA GLN A 92 10.89 -2.22 -20.83
C GLN A 92 10.22 -1.29 -21.85
N SER A 93 11.01 -0.64 -22.70
CA SER A 93 10.51 0.30 -23.71
C SER A 93 9.50 -0.29 -24.71
N SER A 94 9.52 -1.61 -24.90
CA SER A 94 8.58 -2.35 -25.75
C SER A 94 7.35 -2.88 -25.03
N ASP A 95 7.28 -2.77 -23.70
CA ASP A 95 6.22 -3.40 -22.92
C ASP A 95 4.95 -2.54 -22.92
N GLU A 96 3.80 -3.21 -23.08
CA GLU A 96 2.51 -2.60 -22.76
C GLU A 96 2.41 -2.41 -21.25
N ILE A 97 2.04 -1.21 -20.81
CA ILE A 97 1.99 -0.85 -19.40
C ILE A 97 1.08 -1.80 -18.58
N ASP A 98 0.01 -2.30 -19.20
CA ASP A 98 -0.91 -3.25 -18.56
C ASP A 98 -0.23 -4.58 -18.24
N ARG A 99 0.69 -5.07 -19.10
CA ARG A 99 1.47 -6.29 -18.82
C ARG A 99 2.46 -6.09 -17.67
N VAL A 100 3.04 -4.90 -17.58
CA VAL A 100 3.91 -4.53 -16.45
C VAL A 100 3.11 -4.55 -15.14
N TYR A 101 1.89 -4.00 -15.15
CA TYR A 101 1.00 -4.06 -13.99
C TYR A 101 0.58 -5.49 -13.63
N GLU A 102 0.23 -6.32 -14.61
CA GLU A 102 -0.10 -7.74 -14.39
C GLU A 102 1.07 -8.48 -13.72
N LYS A 103 2.30 -8.24 -14.18
CA LYS A 103 3.52 -8.79 -13.57
C LYS A 103 3.73 -8.27 -12.14
N ALA A 104 3.56 -6.97 -11.90
CA ALA A 104 3.65 -6.42 -10.55
C ALA A 104 2.57 -7.03 -9.63
N GLN A 105 1.38 -7.31 -10.15
CA GLN A 105 0.29 -7.94 -9.41
C GLN A 105 0.58 -9.41 -9.07
N SER A 106 1.21 -10.17 -9.97
CA SER A 106 1.58 -11.57 -9.70
C SER A 106 2.70 -11.71 -8.66
N GLU A 107 3.57 -10.71 -8.56
CA GLU A 107 4.70 -10.68 -7.61
C GLU A 107 4.36 -10.02 -6.26
N GLN A 108 3.07 -9.89 -5.94
CA GLN A 108 2.65 -9.25 -4.69
C GLN A 108 3.05 -10.05 -3.44
N LYS A 109 3.71 -9.36 -2.50
CA LYS A 109 3.98 -9.85 -1.15
C LYS A 109 3.27 -8.99 -0.11
N ILE A 110 2.98 -9.57 1.05
CA ILE A 110 2.46 -8.81 2.20
C ILE A 110 3.58 -7.92 2.73
N ILE A 111 3.35 -6.60 2.75
CA ILE A 111 4.29 -5.61 3.30
C ILE A 111 3.87 -5.09 4.68
N ALA A 112 2.60 -5.26 5.04
CA ALA A 112 2.12 -4.96 6.38
C ALA A 112 0.86 -5.77 6.71
N ARG A 113 0.67 -6.13 7.98
CA ARG A 113 -0.52 -6.83 8.48
C ARG A 113 -0.99 -6.16 9.77
N TYR A 114 -2.28 -5.84 9.82
CA TYR A 114 -2.93 -5.22 10.96
C TYR A 114 -4.05 -6.13 11.44
N ARG A 115 -4.08 -6.41 12.74
CA ARG A 115 -5.10 -7.22 13.39
C ARG A 115 -5.36 -6.66 14.79
N CYS A 116 -6.61 -6.61 15.23
CA CYS A 116 -6.90 -6.32 16.63
C CYS A 116 -6.35 -7.43 17.53
N GLU A 117 -5.70 -7.06 18.62
CA GLU A 117 -5.52 -7.97 19.74
C GLU A 117 -6.81 -7.96 20.55
N MET A 118 -7.56 -9.07 20.52
CA MET A 118 -8.60 -9.29 21.54
C MET A 118 -7.87 -9.45 22.87
N ARG A 119 -7.98 -8.45 23.75
CA ARG A 119 -7.58 -8.59 25.16
C ARG A 119 -8.68 -9.26 25.95
#